data_AF-A0A284QNZ9-F1
#
_entry.id   AF-A0A284QNZ9-F1
#
_cell.length_a   1.000
_cell.length_b   1.000
_cell.length_c   1.000
_cell.angle_alpha   90.00
_cell.angle_beta   90.00
_cell.angle_gamma   90.00
#
_symmetry.space_group_name_H-M   'P 1'
#
loop_
_entity.id
_entity.type
_entity.pdbx_description
1 polymer ?
#
loop_
_entity_poly.entity_id
_entity_poly.type
_entity_poly.pdbx_seq_one_letter_code
_entity_poly.pdbx_strand_id
1 'polypeptide(L)'
;MAQSCAICLTPYDNPVSTPCGHVFCMKCINIHIHMSSDGYKSFCPSCRARFHISVPELRNVPRQYHQFMLPSLRRIFLATSPNSEVDELKEELKDAKDRISSQSRRLKEQAKEHSLAMSQLTKQLDAERRQNERLNALLAETGHRRDKNPDFGKAAYATETSLYSSTAPTTIRYTQTSWIWRLQ
;
A
#
# COMPACT_ATOMS: atom_id res chain seq x y z
N MET A 1 -15.39 -26.48 31.87
CA MET A 1 -14.30 -25.52 32.14
C MET A 1 -14.82 -24.14 31.80
N ALA A 2 -14.78 -23.19 32.74
CA ALA A 2 -15.31 -21.84 32.51
C ALA A 2 -14.42 -21.09 31.52
N GLN A 3 -14.95 -20.80 30.32
CA GLN A 3 -14.27 -20.06 29.25
C GLN A 3 -14.51 -18.54 29.36
N SER A 4 -15.13 -18.08 30.44
CA SER A 4 -15.51 -16.68 30.65
C SER A 4 -15.09 -16.16 32.01
N CYS A 5 -14.82 -14.87 32.08
CA CYS A 5 -14.42 -14.19 33.29
C CYS A 5 -15.61 -14.01 34.24
N ALA A 6 -15.46 -14.36 35.52
CA ALA A 6 -16.53 -14.22 36.51
C ALA A 6 -16.89 -12.76 36.89
N ILE A 7 -16.14 -11.76 36.40
CA ILE A 7 -16.40 -10.34 36.65
C ILE A 7 -17.18 -9.71 35.49
N CYS A 8 -16.67 -9.82 34.25
CA CYS A 8 -17.31 -9.22 33.08
C CYS A 8 -18.19 -10.19 32.28
N LEU A 9 -18.19 -11.48 32.61
CA LEU A 9 -18.98 -12.54 31.97
C LEU A 9 -18.69 -12.76 30.47
N THR A 10 -17.62 -12.15 29.93
CA THR A 10 -17.14 -12.33 28.55
C THR A 10 -16.00 -13.35 28.47
N PRO A 11 -15.61 -13.82 27.26
CA PRO A 11 -14.35 -14.53 27.07
C PRO A 11 -13.17 -13.76 27.65
N TYR A 12 -12.15 -14.49 28.11
CA TYR A 12 -10.99 -13.88 28.76
C TYR A 12 -10.19 -12.99 27.80
N ASP A 13 -10.09 -11.71 28.11
CA ASP A 13 -9.14 -10.77 27.50
C ASP A 13 -7.90 -10.68 28.41
N ASN A 14 -6.74 -11.10 27.90
CA ASN A 14 -5.47 -11.13 28.63
C ASN A 14 -5.60 -11.80 30.02
N PRO A 15 -5.84 -13.13 30.07
CA PRO A 15 -6.13 -13.83 31.32
C PRO A 15 -4.96 -13.81 32.30
N VAL A 16 -5.29 -13.60 33.57
CA VAL A 16 -4.38 -13.69 34.71
C VAL A 16 -4.92 -14.63 35.77
N SER A 17 -4.03 -15.45 36.32
CA SER A 17 -4.31 -16.31 37.46
C SER A 17 -3.92 -15.63 38.77
N THR A 18 -4.81 -15.73 39.74
CA THR A 18 -4.57 -15.37 41.14
C THR A 18 -3.84 -16.52 41.88
N PRO A 19 -3.27 -16.30 43.08
CA PRO A 19 -2.54 -17.35 43.80
C PRO A 19 -3.43 -18.53 44.21
N CYS A 20 -4.74 -18.31 44.33
CA CYS A 20 -5.72 -19.36 44.59
C CYS A 20 -6.17 -20.11 43.33
N GLY A 21 -5.59 -19.81 42.17
CA GLY A 21 -5.84 -20.52 40.90
C GLY A 21 -7.03 -20.01 40.07
N HIS A 22 -7.81 -19.04 40.56
CA HIS A 22 -8.90 -18.46 39.79
C HIS A 22 -8.36 -17.49 38.73
N VAL A 23 -9.04 -17.45 37.59
CA VAL A 23 -8.63 -16.68 36.40
C VAL A 23 -9.61 -15.55 36.12
N PHE A 24 -9.08 -14.37 35.76
CA PHE A 24 -9.85 -13.19 35.38
C PHE A 24 -9.17 -12.46 34.22
N CYS A 25 -9.88 -11.54 33.56
CA CYS A 25 -9.24 -10.59 32.66
C CYS A 25 -8.32 -9.65 33.45
N MET A 26 -7.15 -9.30 32.91
CA MET A 26 -6.20 -8.37 33.55
C MET A 26 -6.88 -7.06 33.99
N LYS A 27 -7.71 -6.47 33.11
CA LYS A 27 -8.43 -5.23 33.41
C LYS A 27 -9.40 -5.40 34.59
N CYS A 28 -10.16 -6.49 34.60
CA CYS A 28 -11.17 -6.73 35.61
C CYS A 28 -10.57 -6.91 37.01
N ILE A 29 -9.49 -7.69 37.13
CA ILE A 29 -8.84 -7.88 38.44
C ILE A 29 -8.13 -6.60 38.92
N ASN A 30 -7.55 -5.81 38.01
CA ASN A 30 -6.93 -4.53 38.38
C ASN A 30 -7.96 -3.53 38.90
N ILE A 31 -9.12 -3.42 38.27
CA ILE A 31 -10.22 -2.57 38.78
C ILE A 31 -10.64 -3.04 40.17
N HIS A 32 -10.82 -4.35 40.37
CA HIS A 32 -11.17 -4.90 41.68
C HIS A 32 -10.12 -4.57 42.76
N ILE A 33 -8.84 -4.67 42.41
CA ILE A 33 -7.73 -4.32 43.32
C ILE A 33 -7.74 -2.83 43.64
N HIS A 34 -7.91 -1.94 42.65
CA HIS A 34 -7.95 -0.50 42.88
C HIS A 34 -9.17 -0.04 43.70
N MET A 35 -10.26 -0.79 43.67
CA MET A 35 -11.43 -0.55 44.53
C MET A 35 -11.23 -1.02 45.97
N SER A 36 -10.19 -1.81 46.25
CA SER A 36 -9.87 -2.27 47.60
C SER A 36 -9.20 -1.14 48.38
N SER A 37 -9.58 -0.92 49.65
CA SER A 37 -8.97 0.10 50.53
C SER A 37 -7.51 -0.17 50.86
N ASP A 38 -7.10 -1.44 50.76
CA ASP A 38 -5.79 -1.91 51.20
C ASP A 38 -4.81 -1.85 50.01
N GLY A 39 -3.90 -0.88 50.01
CA GLY A 39 -2.92 -0.72 48.91
C GLY A 39 -1.93 -1.87 48.73
N TYR A 40 -1.87 -2.84 49.66
CA TYR A 40 -0.91 -3.94 49.67
C TYR A 40 -1.54 -5.32 49.63
N LYS A 41 -2.85 -5.44 49.85
CA LYS A 41 -3.57 -6.71 49.93
C LYS A 41 -4.89 -6.61 49.19
N SER A 42 -5.29 -7.68 48.53
CA SER A 42 -6.64 -7.80 47.98
C SER A 42 -7.15 -9.23 48.17
N PHE A 43 -8.35 -9.52 47.69
CA PHE A 43 -8.98 -10.82 47.79
C PHE A 43 -9.46 -11.29 46.43
N CYS A 44 -9.55 -12.61 46.27
CA CYS A 44 -10.09 -13.18 45.04
C CYS A 44 -11.62 -12.92 44.96
N PRO A 45 -12.14 -12.38 43.85
CA PRO A 45 -13.58 -12.19 43.66
C PRO A 45 -14.41 -13.48 43.76
N SER A 46 -13.82 -14.63 43.37
CA SER A 46 -14.53 -15.92 43.33
C SER A 46 -14.53 -16.65 44.68
N CYS A 47 -13.40 -16.72 45.37
CA CYS A 47 -13.27 -17.52 46.60
C CYS A 47 -12.89 -16.71 47.85
N ARG A 48 -12.74 -15.39 47.73
CA ARG A 48 -12.36 -14.46 48.81
C ARG A 48 -11.02 -14.75 49.49
N ALA A 49 -10.19 -15.63 48.92
CA ALA A 49 -8.84 -15.87 49.37
C ALA A 49 -8.01 -14.58 49.28
N ARG A 50 -7.34 -14.20 50.38
CA ARG A 50 -6.50 -13.01 50.46
C ARG A 50 -5.16 -13.26 49.78
N PHE A 51 -4.63 -12.25 49.09
CA PHE A 51 -3.29 -12.26 48.52
C PHE A 51 -2.63 -10.89 48.59
N HIS A 52 -1.29 -10.88 48.52
CA HIS A 52 -0.47 -9.67 48.53
C HIS A 52 -0.29 -9.14 47.11
N ILE A 53 -0.42 -7.84 46.89
CA ILE A 53 -0.23 -7.24 45.57
C ILE A 53 1.25 -6.89 45.33
N SER A 54 1.95 -6.47 46.39
CA SER A 54 3.35 -6.09 46.33
C SER A 54 4.27 -7.30 46.22
N VAL A 55 5.17 -7.25 45.24
CA VAL A 55 6.33 -8.14 45.17
C VAL A 55 7.53 -7.34 45.66
N PRO A 56 8.28 -7.81 46.66
CA PRO A 56 9.50 -7.12 47.10
C PRO A 56 10.51 -7.06 45.95
N GLU A 57 11.25 -5.96 45.86
CA GLU A 57 12.31 -5.84 44.84
C GLU A 57 13.33 -6.97 45.01
N LEU A 58 13.66 -7.64 43.91
CA LEU A 58 14.63 -8.76 43.91
C LEU A 58 16.00 -8.38 44.49
N ARG A 59 16.39 -7.10 44.44
CA ARG A 59 17.63 -6.60 45.07
C ARG A 59 17.65 -6.79 46.59
N ASN A 60 16.50 -6.74 47.23
CA ASN A 60 16.35 -6.88 48.69
C ASN A 60 16.14 -8.33 49.13
N VAL A 61 16.15 -9.27 48.17
CA VAL A 61 15.93 -10.69 48.41
C VAL A 61 17.21 -11.45 48.06
N PRO A 62 17.72 -12.33 48.95
CA PRO A 62 18.86 -13.19 48.61
C PRO A 62 18.60 -14.03 47.35
N ARG A 63 19.62 -14.17 46.48
CA ARG A 63 19.50 -14.82 45.16
C ARG A 63 18.85 -16.20 45.18
N GLN A 64 19.11 -16.99 46.23
CA GLN A 64 18.53 -18.34 46.39
C GLN A 64 17.00 -18.35 46.44
N TYR A 65 16.37 -17.24 46.80
CA TYR A 65 14.91 -17.12 46.87
C TYR A 65 14.28 -16.51 45.62
N HIS A 66 15.06 -16.01 44.66
CA HIS A 66 14.54 -15.32 43.47
C HIS A 66 13.58 -16.20 42.67
N GLN A 67 13.86 -17.50 42.56
CA GLN A 67 12.99 -18.46 41.88
C GLN A 67 11.62 -18.67 42.55
N PHE A 68 11.52 -18.37 43.85
CA PHE A 68 10.28 -18.51 44.62
C PHE A 68 9.49 -17.19 44.70
N MET A 69 10.07 -16.08 44.25
CA MET A 69 9.41 -14.77 44.20
C MET A 69 8.56 -14.66 42.93
N LEU A 70 7.36 -15.24 42.98
CA LEU A 70 6.38 -15.17 41.91
C LEU A 70 5.39 -14.02 42.16
N PRO A 71 5.03 -13.24 41.13
CA PRO A 71 4.00 -12.22 41.28
C PRO A 71 2.66 -12.89 41.59
N SER A 72 1.85 -12.25 42.42
CA SER A 72 0.54 -12.78 42.81
C SER A 72 -0.44 -12.86 41.64
N LEU A 73 -0.31 -11.97 40.66
CA LEU A 73 -1.07 -12.02 39.42
C LEU A 73 -0.15 -12.51 38.30
N ARG A 74 -0.37 -13.74 37.83
CA ARG A 74 0.43 -14.35 36.78
C ARG A 74 -0.36 -14.39 35.49
N ARG A 75 0.18 -13.80 34.42
CA ARG A 75 -0.38 -13.94 33.08
C ARG A 75 -0.32 -15.41 32.67
N ILE A 76 -1.42 -15.93 32.18
CA ILE A 76 -1.51 -17.29 31.65
C ILE A 76 -1.90 -17.23 30.18
N PHE A 77 -1.49 -18.26 29.44
CA PHE A 77 -1.95 -18.46 28.08
C PHE A 77 -3.00 -19.56 28.13
N LEU A 78 -4.27 -19.16 28.02
CA LEU A 78 -5.33 -20.11 27.77
C LEU A 78 -5.28 -20.40 26.27
N ALA A 79 -5.25 -21.68 25.89
CA ALA A 79 -5.65 -22.09 24.56
C ALA A 79 -7.17 -21.88 24.48
N THR A 80 -7.59 -20.61 24.38
CA THR A 80 -8.94 -20.28 23.96
C THR A 80 -9.14 -20.99 22.62
N SER A 81 -10.30 -21.63 22.45
CA SER A 81 -10.70 -22.32 21.21
C SER A 81 -10.20 -21.55 19.99
N PRO A 82 -9.70 -22.21 18.92
CA PRO A 82 -9.34 -21.52 17.70
C PRO A 82 -10.49 -20.59 17.33
N ASN A 83 -10.22 -19.28 17.36
CA ASN A 83 -11.18 -18.29 16.92
C ASN A 83 -11.31 -18.55 15.42
N SER A 84 -12.41 -19.18 15.00
CA SER A 84 -12.66 -19.52 13.60
C SER A 84 -12.45 -18.31 12.68
N GLU A 85 -12.85 -17.14 13.14
CA GLU A 85 -12.64 -15.85 12.49
C GLU A 85 -11.15 -15.50 12.26
N VAL A 86 -10.27 -15.83 13.21
CA VAL A 86 -8.82 -15.58 13.05
C VAL A 86 -8.19 -16.54 12.04
N ASP A 87 -8.67 -17.77 11.95
CA ASP A 87 -8.15 -18.74 11.00
C ASP A 87 -8.68 -18.46 9.58
N GLU A 88 -9.95 -18.06 9.45
CA GLU A 88 -10.52 -17.53 8.20
C GLU A 88 -9.74 -16.30 7.70
N LEU A 89 -9.48 -15.33 8.58
CA LEU A 89 -8.69 -14.13 8.22
C LEU A 89 -7.26 -14.46 7.79
N LYS A 90 -6.62 -15.47 8.39
CA LYS A 90 -5.27 -15.91 7.97
C LYS A 90 -5.30 -16.52 6.57
N GLU A 91 -6.36 -17.26 6.24
CA GLU A 91 -6.54 -17.85 4.92
C GLU A 91 -6.78 -16.77 3.87
N GLU A 92 -7.66 -15.81 4.14
CA GLU A 92 -7.86 -14.64 3.28
C GLU A 92 -6.57 -13.82 3.08
N LEU A 93 -5.77 -13.64 4.13
CA LEU A 93 -4.51 -12.92 4.05
C LEU A 93 -3.49 -13.65 3.15
N LYS A 94 -3.46 -14.98 3.21
CA LYS A 94 -2.62 -15.80 2.35
C LYS A 94 -3.02 -15.64 0.89
N ASP A 95 -4.32 -15.74 0.60
CA ASP A 95 -4.85 -15.57 -0.74
C ASP A 95 -4.61 -14.17 -1.30
N ALA A 96 -4.82 -13.12 -0.50
CA ALA A 96 -4.54 -11.75 -0.88
C ALA A 96 -3.05 -11.55 -1.20
N LYS A 97 -2.16 -12.13 -0.40
CA LYS A 97 -0.70 -12.07 -0.63
C LYS A 97 -0.30 -12.76 -1.94
N ASP A 98 -0.88 -13.92 -2.23
CA ASP A 98 -0.61 -14.65 -3.47
C ASP A 98 -1.14 -13.89 -4.69
N ARG A 99 -2.32 -13.27 -4.58
CA ARG A 99 -2.87 -12.37 -5.62
C ARG A 99 -1.95 -11.19 -5.87
N ILE A 100 -1.51 -10.48 -4.82
CA ILE A 100 -0.60 -9.33 -4.94
C ILE A 100 0.75 -9.75 -5.56
N SER A 101 1.28 -10.89 -5.15
CA SER A 101 2.53 -11.45 -5.70
C SER A 101 2.40 -11.72 -7.21
N SER A 102 1.31 -12.36 -7.62
CA SER A 102 1.05 -12.64 -9.04
C SER A 102 0.83 -11.38 -9.87
N GLN A 103 0.09 -10.39 -9.36
CA GLN A 103 -0.12 -9.09 -10.00
C GLN A 103 1.20 -8.32 -10.13
N SER A 104 2.01 -8.31 -9.08
CA SER A 104 3.34 -7.68 -9.08
C SER A 104 4.25 -8.31 -10.14
N ARG A 105 4.20 -9.64 -10.33
CA ARG A 105 4.94 -10.32 -11.39
C ARG A 105 4.49 -9.89 -12.78
N ARG A 106 3.17 -9.81 -13.01
CA ARG A 106 2.59 -9.37 -14.30
C ARG A 106 2.97 -7.93 -14.62
N LEU A 107 2.85 -7.01 -13.67
CA LEU A 107 3.20 -5.60 -13.86
C LEU A 107 4.69 -5.44 -14.19
N LYS A 108 5.57 -6.20 -13.54
CA LYS A 108 7.01 -6.19 -13.85
C LYS A 108 7.28 -6.69 -15.27
N GLU A 109 6.58 -7.71 -15.73
CA GLU A 109 6.77 -8.23 -17.07
C GLU A 109 6.27 -7.25 -18.13
N GLN A 110 5.07 -6.68 -17.93
CA GLN A 110 4.55 -5.59 -18.77
C GLN A 110 5.50 -4.40 -18.80
N ALA A 111 6.09 -4.00 -17.66
CA ALA A 111 7.04 -2.90 -17.63
C ALA A 111 8.30 -3.17 -18.47
N LYS A 112 8.79 -4.42 -18.51
CA LYS A 112 9.90 -4.81 -19.39
C LYS A 112 9.48 -4.79 -20.86
N GLU A 113 8.31 -5.33 -21.18
CA GLU A 113 7.77 -5.33 -22.55
C GLU A 113 7.61 -3.91 -23.06
N HIS A 114 7.00 -3.02 -22.27
CA HIS A 114 6.86 -1.61 -22.60
C HIS A 114 8.21 -0.90 -22.73
N SER A 115 9.18 -1.22 -21.87
CA SER A 115 10.55 -0.67 -21.98
C SER A 115 11.23 -1.10 -23.28
N LEU A 116 11.10 -2.37 -23.67
CA LEU A 116 11.65 -2.89 -24.93
C LEU A 116 10.95 -2.25 -26.13
N ALA A 117 9.62 -2.19 -26.13
CA ALA A 117 8.82 -1.56 -27.18
C ALA A 117 9.19 -0.08 -27.34
N MET A 118 9.37 0.65 -26.23
CA MET A 118 9.81 2.04 -26.25
C MET A 118 11.22 2.18 -26.86
N SER A 119 12.15 1.27 -26.54
CA SER A 119 13.48 1.25 -27.15
C SER A 119 13.46 0.93 -28.65
N GLN A 120 12.53 0.10 -29.11
CA GLN A 120 12.36 -0.18 -30.54
C GLN A 120 11.79 1.03 -31.29
N LEU A 121 10.77 1.67 -30.72
CA LEU A 121 10.13 2.84 -31.32
C LEU A 121 11.10 4.01 -31.46
N THR A 122 11.91 4.26 -30.43
CA THR A 122 12.96 5.31 -30.47
C THR A 122 13.97 5.07 -31.59
N LYS A 123 14.42 3.82 -31.78
CA LYS A 123 15.31 3.45 -32.90
C LYS A 123 14.66 3.67 -34.27
N GLN A 124 13.37 3.35 -34.41
CA GLN A 124 12.64 3.58 -35.67
C GLN A 124 12.54 5.07 -35.99
N LEU A 125 12.20 5.88 -35.00
CA LEU A 125 12.08 7.34 -35.15
C LEU A 125 13.44 7.97 -35.53
N ASP A 126 14.54 7.51 -34.93
CA ASP A 126 15.89 7.93 -35.31
C ASP A 126 16.25 7.53 -36.76
N ALA A 127 15.80 6.36 -37.21
CA ALA A 127 16.02 5.90 -38.58
C ALA A 127 15.23 6.73 -39.60
N GLU A 128 13.95 6.99 -39.33
CA GLU A 128 13.12 7.88 -40.15
C GLU A 128 13.68 9.30 -40.20
N ARG A 129 14.14 9.83 -39.06
CA ARG A 129 14.78 11.15 -39.03
C ARG A 129 16.00 11.20 -39.94
N ARG A 130 16.88 10.18 -39.89
CA ARG A 130 18.04 10.08 -40.80
C ARG A 130 17.63 9.99 -42.27
N GLN A 131 16.54 9.28 -42.57
CA GLN A 131 16.00 9.21 -43.93
C GLN A 131 15.50 10.57 -44.42
N ASN A 132 14.75 11.29 -43.59
CA ASN A 132 14.28 12.63 -43.90
C ASN A 132 15.43 13.63 -44.11
N GLU A 133 16.46 13.58 -43.27
CA GLU A 133 17.68 14.40 -43.44
C GLU A 133 18.36 14.13 -44.78
N ARG A 134 18.49 12.85 -45.18
CA ARG A 134 19.01 12.47 -46.51
C ARG A 134 18.14 12.97 -47.65
N LEU A 135 16.83 12.80 -47.56
CA LEU A 135 15.89 13.25 -48.59
C LEU A 135 15.97 14.78 -48.76
N ASN A 136 16.01 15.52 -47.65
CA ASN A 136 16.16 16.97 -47.65
C ASN A 136 17.49 17.42 -48.26
N ALA A 137 18.59 16.72 -48.00
CA ALA A 137 19.87 17.01 -48.63
C ALA A 137 19.83 16.83 -50.15
N LEU A 138 19.22 15.74 -50.65
CA LEU A 138 19.02 15.51 -52.08
C LEU A 138 18.16 16.61 -52.71
N LEU A 139 17.08 17.01 -52.04
CA LEU A 139 16.23 18.12 -52.50
C LEU A 139 17.02 19.43 -52.60
N ALA A 140 17.86 19.74 -51.60
CA ALA A 140 18.70 20.94 -51.60
C ALA A 140 19.71 20.95 -52.77
N GLU A 141 20.34 19.82 -53.08
CA GLU A 141 21.24 19.69 -54.23
C GLU A 141 20.52 19.92 -55.56
N THR A 142 19.30 19.39 -55.73
CA THR A 142 18.50 19.62 -56.94
C THR A 142 18.02 21.07 -57.08
N GLY A 143 17.75 21.76 -55.96
CA GLY A 143 17.48 23.19 -55.92
C GLY A 143 18.69 24.03 -56.35
N HIS A 144 19.87 23.74 -55.79
CA HIS A 144 21.12 24.42 -56.15
C HIS A 144 21.54 24.21 -57.61
N ARG A 145 21.15 23.08 -58.23
CA ARG A 145 21.39 22.81 -59.66
C ARG A 145 20.43 23.56 -60.58
N ARG A 146 19.22 23.91 -60.12
CA ARG A 146 18.28 24.78 -60.85
C ARG A 146 18.75 26.24 -60.86
N ASP A 147 19.32 26.75 -59.76
CA ASP A 147 19.81 28.14 -59.68
C ASP A 147 21.10 28.38 -60.48
N LYS A 148 21.91 27.33 -60.74
CA LYS A 148 23.14 27.39 -61.53
C LYS A 148 22.95 27.09 -63.03
N ASN A 149 21.72 26.85 -63.48
CA ASN A 149 21.40 26.65 -64.88
C ASN A 149 20.62 27.88 -65.41
N PRO A 150 21.30 28.96 -65.85
CA PRO A 150 20.64 30.17 -66.33
C PRO A 150 19.88 29.99 -67.67
N ASP A 151 19.84 28.79 -68.25
CA ASP A 151 19.32 28.54 -69.60
C ASP A 151 18.04 27.68 -69.67
N PHE A 152 17.49 27.26 -68.52
CA PHE A 152 16.21 26.53 -68.46
C PHE A 152 15.06 27.41 -67.96
N GLY A 153 15.01 28.65 -68.46
CA GLY A 153 13.93 29.58 -68.22
C GLY A 153 13.41 30.15 -69.53
N LYS A 154 12.82 29.32 -70.40
CA LYS A 154 11.93 29.72 -71.53
C LYS A 154 11.34 28.50 -72.25
N ALA A 155 10.20 28.00 -71.76
CA ALA A 155 9.14 27.31 -72.52
C ALA A 155 8.10 26.82 -71.49
N ALA A 156 7.08 27.63 -71.19
CA ALA A 156 5.77 27.59 -71.85
C ALA A 156 4.93 26.36 -71.49
N TYR A 157 3.99 26.56 -70.57
CA TYR A 157 2.59 26.41 -70.92
C TYR A 157 1.78 27.45 -70.13
N ALA A 158 1.30 28.45 -70.87
CA ALA A 158 0.07 29.12 -70.51
C ALA A 158 -1.04 28.27 -71.14
N THR A 159 -1.80 27.58 -70.30
CA THR A 159 -3.20 27.28 -70.61
C THR A 159 -4.00 27.60 -69.37
N GLU A 160 -4.76 28.69 -69.49
CA GLU A 160 -5.79 29.07 -68.56
C GLU A 160 -6.83 27.95 -68.46
N THR A 161 -7.21 27.60 -67.25
CA THR A 161 -8.61 27.25 -67.01
C THR A 161 -8.99 27.86 -65.67
N SER A 162 -9.45 29.11 -65.77
CA SER A 162 -10.39 29.68 -64.82
C SER A 162 -11.57 28.72 -64.68
N LEU A 163 -11.84 28.28 -63.45
CA LEU A 163 -13.20 28.02 -62.99
C LEU A 163 -13.25 28.06 -61.46
N TYR A 164 -13.96 29.09 -60.98
CA TYR A 164 -14.75 29.08 -59.75
C TYR A 164 -14.09 29.46 -58.42
N SER A 165 -14.04 30.78 -58.21
CA SER A 165 -14.55 31.54 -57.05
C SER A 165 -14.47 30.95 -55.63
N SER A 166 -13.71 31.68 -54.80
CA SER A 166 -14.12 32.26 -53.50
C SER A 166 -14.95 31.38 -52.55
N THR A 167 -14.33 30.93 -51.45
CA THR A 167 -14.86 31.16 -50.09
C THR A 167 -13.77 30.90 -49.03
N ALA A 168 -13.89 31.61 -47.91
CA ALA A 168 -12.87 31.92 -46.92
C ALA A 168 -12.25 30.71 -46.17
N PRO A 169 -11.04 30.85 -45.60
CA PRO A 169 -10.52 29.90 -44.62
C PRO A 169 -11.35 30.00 -43.34
N THR A 170 -12.07 28.93 -43.00
CA THR A 170 -12.76 28.80 -41.72
C THR A 170 -11.69 28.64 -40.64
N THR A 171 -11.48 29.68 -39.84
CA THR A 171 -10.84 29.58 -38.52
C THR A 171 -11.58 28.53 -37.70
N ILE A 172 -10.97 27.36 -37.52
CA ILE A 172 -11.40 26.41 -36.49
C ILE A 172 -10.98 27.02 -35.15
N ARG A 173 -11.94 27.67 -34.49
CA ARG A 173 -11.83 28.01 -33.08
C ARG A 173 -11.80 26.70 -32.30
N TYR A 174 -10.65 26.37 -31.72
CA TYR A 174 -10.57 25.39 -30.66
C TYR A 174 -11.33 25.97 -29.47
N THR A 175 -12.51 25.44 -29.14
CA THR A 175 -13.14 25.72 -27.86
C THR A 175 -12.31 25.03 -26.80
N GLN A 176 -11.55 25.83 -26.07
CA GLN A 176 -10.90 25.46 -24.83
C GLN A 176 -12.02 25.08 -23.84
N THR A 177 -12.30 23.77 -23.71
CA THR A 177 -13.12 23.27 -22.62
C THR A 177 -12.32 23.42 -21.33
N SER A 178 -12.62 24.50 -20.61
CA SER A 178 -12.18 24.72 -19.25
C SER A 178 -12.81 23.64 -18.37
N TRP A 179 -12.03 22.62 -18.01
CA TRP A 179 -12.37 21.71 -16.94
C TRP A 179 -12.18 22.46 -15.62
N ILE A 180 -13.28 23.00 -15.10
CA ILE A 180 -13.37 23.53 -13.74
C ILE A 180 -13.06 22.37 -12.79
N TRP A 181 -11.87 22.37 -12.21
CA TRP A 181 -11.58 21.59 -11.02
C TRP A 181 -12.34 22.23 -9.85
N ARG A 182 -13.46 21.61 -9.48
CA ARG A 182 -14.16 21.85 -8.22
C ARG A 182 -13.37 21.13 -7.12
N LEU A 183 -12.51 21.88 -6.43
CA LEU A 183 -11.89 21.44 -5.17
C LEU A 183 -12.98 21.27 -4.12
N GLN A 184 -12.98 20.10 -3.49
CA GLN A 184 -13.62 19.82 -2.21
C GLN A 184 -12.53 19.36 -1.26
#